data_AF-A0A4Q9I074-F1
#
_entry.id   AF-A0A4Q9I074-F1
#
_cell.length_a   1.000
_cell.length_b   1.000
_cell.length_c   1.000
_cell.angle_alpha   90.00
_cell.angle_beta   90.00
_cell.angle_gamma   90.00
#
_symmetry.space_group_name_H-M   'P 1'
#
loop_
_entity.id
_entity.type
_entity.pdbx_description
1 polymer ?
#
loop_
_entity_poly.entity_id
_entity_poly.type
_entity_poly.pdbx_seq_one_letter_code
_entity_poly.pdbx_strand_id
1 'polypeptide(L)'
;MRFTRTLRAAGSAVVAGALLFGTAPVASADQVRNDQWPLKYFDAEAIWKVSTGKGVTVAVLDDPVDGNHPDLKGNVLPGKSFITGGTANRAYGEREHGTAMASLIAGHGHGAAENDGVKGLAPDAKILPVGIDLGDSEKTPSFGTETKYADALRYAVDQGAKVVNMSFGGASISDDEKKAIDYARQHDVLLVAGSGNTAVDSPRYPAAQPGVLSVGAVDKDLHVWSNSNYGSSVQLTAPGVYIRSAGVQDPYRLANGTSDSAAYVSAAAALLRSKFPDLTAGQIANRLVKTAGLPEDKKGLKLPDAHYGYGFIKPYSALTKDIPAGSPNGPLEVAGDGSSSKSSQGPGADLQQAKIKEKGMSVGAVIGLAAGGVVVFALIVVAFLVLRKKNRRNGPPPGDAGGFGESGRGPNGPGFAPQPPNPYQQQPGSYPSGPPVQPPGR
;
A
#
# COMPACT_ATOMS: atom_id res chain seq x y z
N MET A 1 -69.74 -25.03 10.04
CA MET A 1 -69.03 -23.75 10.18
C MET A 1 -67.63 -24.06 10.71
N ARG A 2 -66.62 -23.83 9.87
CA ARG A 2 -65.49 -22.93 10.13
C ARG A 2 -64.70 -23.28 11.39
N PHE A 3 -63.49 -23.79 11.18
CA PHE A 3 -62.21 -23.54 11.86
C PHE A 3 -61.32 -24.78 11.63
N THR A 4 -60.00 -24.61 11.61
CA THR A 4 -58.95 -25.66 11.53
C THR A 4 -58.54 -26.25 10.16
N ARG A 5 -58.40 -25.43 9.11
CA ARG A 5 -57.56 -25.80 7.93
C ARG A 5 -56.62 -24.71 7.43
N THR A 6 -56.29 -23.72 8.25
CA THR A 6 -55.35 -22.63 7.91
C THR A 6 -54.31 -22.43 9.01
N LEU A 7 -53.64 -23.51 9.43
CA LEU A 7 -52.51 -23.42 10.37
C LEU A 7 -51.37 -24.42 10.08
N ARG A 8 -51.29 -24.93 8.85
CA ARG A 8 -50.15 -25.76 8.38
C ARG A 8 -49.45 -25.21 7.13
N ALA A 9 -49.80 -24.01 6.67
CA ALA A 9 -49.12 -23.34 5.56
C ALA A 9 -48.27 -22.13 5.99
N ALA A 10 -48.41 -21.66 7.24
CA ALA A 10 -47.62 -20.54 7.75
C ALA A 10 -46.32 -20.95 8.45
N GLY A 11 -46.20 -22.22 8.89
CA GLY A 11 -44.99 -22.72 9.55
C GLY A 11 -43.85 -23.09 8.59
N SER A 12 -44.18 -23.51 7.37
CA SER A 12 -43.19 -23.97 6.37
C SER A 12 -42.52 -22.82 5.61
N ALA A 13 -43.20 -21.68 5.48
CA ALA A 13 -42.64 -20.50 4.80
C ALA A 13 -41.61 -19.75 5.67
N VAL A 14 -41.74 -19.82 7.00
CA VAL A 14 -40.80 -19.16 7.92
C VAL A 14 -39.49 -19.96 8.06
N VAL A 15 -39.55 -21.29 8.00
CA VAL A 15 -38.33 -22.14 8.03
C VAL A 15 -37.56 -22.10 6.71
N ALA A 16 -38.25 -21.98 5.57
CA ALA A 16 -37.59 -21.79 4.27
C ALA A 16 -37.00 -20.38 4.09
N GLY A 17 -37.64 -19.35 4.65
CA GLY A 17 -37.11 -17.98 4.64
C GLY A 17 -35.88 -17.81 5.52
N ALA A 18 -35.84 -18.46 6.70
CA ALA A 18 -34.69 -18.38 7.61
C ALA A 18 -33.43 -19.09 7.09
N LEU A 19 -33.57 -20.07 6.20
CA LEU A 19 -32.43 -20.77 5.59
C LEU A 19 -31.80 -20.04 4.39
N LEU A 20 -32.50 -19.06 3.80
CA LEU A 20 -32.00 -18.31 2.63
C LEU A 20 -31.23 -17.03 2.99
N PHE A 21 -31.28 -16.58 4.25
CA PHE A 21 -30.48 -15.44 4.72
C PHE A 21 -29.18 -15.85 5.46
N GLY A 22 -28.90 -17.16 5.57
CA GLY A 22 -27.74 -17.68 6.31
C GLY A 22 -26.50 -18.01 5.46
N THR A 23 -26.57 -17.95 4.13
CA THR A 23 -25.49 -18.41 3.23
C THR A 23 -24.73 -17.29 2.51
N ALA A 24 -25.08 -16.02 2.77
CA ALA A 24 -24.48 -14.89 2.09
C ALA A 24 -23.01 -14.52 2.45
N PRO A 25 -22.39 -14.93 3.59
CA PRO A 25 -21.00 -14.54 3.84
C PRO A 25 -19.96 -15.43 3.11
N VAL A 26 -20.29 -16.69 2.82
CA VAL A 26 -19.33 -17.65 2.23
C VAL A 26 -18.99 -17.28 0.78
N ALA A 27 -19.99 -16.89 -0.01
CA ALA A 27 -19.79 -16.52 -1.42
C ALA A 27 -18.93 -15.26 -1.61
N SER A 28 -18.96 -14.34 -0.65
CA SER A 28 -18.17 -13.09 -0.71
C SER A 28 -16.70 -13.31 -0.31
N ALA A 29 -16.42 -14.25 0.60
CA ALA A 29 -15.07 -14.53 1.07
C ALA A 29 -14.22 -15.27 0.02
N ASP A 30 -14.82 -16.23 -0.69
CA ASP A 30 -14.19 -16.91 -1.82
C ASP A 30 -13.77 -15.91 -2.92
N GLN A 31 -14.56 -14.87 -3.15
CA GLN A 31 -14.26 -13.88 -4.18
C GLN A 31 -13.02 -13.05 -3.86
N VAL A 32 -12.80 -12.67 -2.59
CA VAL A 32 -11.63 -11.88 -2.17
C VAL A 32 -10.33 -12.65 -2.45
N ARG A 33 -10.28 -13.93 -2.06
CA ARG A 33 -9.16 -14.83 -2.34
C ARG A 33 -8.91 -14.99 -3.84
N ASN A 34 -9.97 -15.22 -4.60
CA ASN A 34 -9.93 -15.45 -6.04
C ASN A 34 -9.46 -14.20 -6.82
N ASP A 35 -9.71 -13.01 -6.28
CA ASP A 35 -9.24 -11.73 -6.82
C ASP A 35 -7.73 -11.50 -6.61
N GLN A 36 -7.05 -12.25 -5.73
CA GLN A 36 -5.59 -12.17 -5.55
C GLN A 36 -4.85 -12.91 -6.67
N TRP A 37 -4.94 -12.37 -7.90
CA TRP A 37 -4.18 -12.88 -9.05
C TRP A 37 -2.68 -13.12 -8.79
N PRO A 38 -1.96 -12.34 -7.93
CA PRO A 38 -0.55 -12.60 -7.66
C PRO A 38 -0.30 -13.98 -7.03
N LEU A 39 -1.18 -14.47 -6.16
CA LEU A 39 -1.01 -15.77 -5.51
C LEU A 39 -1.10 -16.92 -6.52
N LYS A 40 -2.02 -16.80 -7.49
CA LYS A 40 -2.12 -17.73 -8.61
C LYS A 40 -0.89 -17.65 -9.51
N TYR A 41 -0.44 -16.44 -9.82
CA TYR A 41 0.74 -16.22 -10.64
C TYR A 41 2.02 -16.82 -10.04
N PHE A 42 2.21 -16.67 -8.73
CA PHE A 42 3.36 -17.21 -8.02
C PHE A 42 3.31 -18.72 -7.77
N ASP A 43 2.17 -19.36 -7.99
CA ASP A 43 1.89 -20.72 -7.50
C ASP A 43 2.11 -20.81 -5.98
N ALA A 44 1.34 -20.01 -5.24
CA ALA A 44 1.46 -19.87 -3.79
C ALA A 44 1.32 -21.21 -3.04
N GLU A 45 0.49 -22.12 -3.52
CA GLU A 45 0.37 -23.46 -2.93
C GLU A 45 1.66 -24.27 -3.03
N ALA A 46 2.35 -24.22 -4.18
CA ALA A 46 3.66 -24.86 -4.33
C ALA A 46 4.72 -24.19 -3.45
N ILE A 47 4.65 -22.87 -3.29
CA ILE A 47 5.53 -22.11 -2.39
C ILE A 47 5.34 -22.55 -0.93
N TRP A 48 4.11 -22.60 -0.44
CA TRP A 48 3.81 -22.90 0.97
C TRP A 48 4.15 -24.34 1.37
N LYS A 49 4.23 -25.27 0.41
CA LYS A 49 4.80 -26.61 0.63
C LYS A 49 6.30 -26.60 0.93
N VAL A 50 6.99 -25.52 0.54
CA VAL A 50 8.45 -25.37 0.66
C VAL A 50 8.83 -24.43 1.80
N SER A 51 8.12 -23.31 1.96
CA SER A 51 8.33 -22.32 3.01
C SER A 51 7.07 -21.48 3.20
N THR A 52 6.77 -21.09 4.43
CA THR A 52 5.66 -20.19 4.77
C THR A 52 6.14 -18.88 5.40
N GLY A 53 7.45 -18.68 5.54
CA GLY A 53 8.04 -17.51 6.21
C GLY A 53 8.15 -17.64 7.73
N LYS A 54 7.84 -18.82 8.27
CA LYS A 54 7.88 -19.12 9.71
C LYS A 54 9.24 -18.75 10.33
N GLY A 55 9.19 -18.09 11.48
CA GLY A 55 10.38 -17.67 12.24
C GLY A 55 11.03 -16.39 11.74
N VAL A 56 10.48 -15.75 10.70
CA VAL A 56 10.98 -14.48 10.16
C VAL A 56 10.09 -13.34 10.59
N THR A 57 10.71 -12.27 11.11
CA THR A 57 10.03 -11.00 11.38
C THR A 57 10.29 -10.03 10.23
N VAL A 58 9.22 -9.52 9.64
CA VAL A 58 9.24 -8.46 8.63
C VAL A 58 8.75 -7.17 9.27
N ALA A 59 9.59 -6.14 9.32
CA ALA A 59 9.15 -4.82 9.74
C ALA A 59 8.43 -4.11 8.61
N VAL A 60 7.30 -3.50 8.92
CA VAL A 60 6.55 -2.63 8.01
C VAL A 60 6.71 -1.21 8.54
N LEU A 61 7.62 -0.44 7.93
CA LEU A 61 7.78 0.99 8.19
C LEU A 61 6.76 1.73 7.33
N ASP A 62 5.62 2.06 7.92
CA ASP A 62 4.46 2.62 7.23
C ASP A 62 3.54 3.33 8.24
N ASP A 63 2.30 3.67 7.89
CA ASP A 63 1.29 3.98 8.91
C ASP A 63 1.05 2.76 9.85
N PRO A 64 0.49 2.97 11.06
CA PRO A 64 0.21 1.87 11.99
C PRO A 64 -0.67 0.78 11.37
N VAL A 65 -0.40 -0.48 11.73
CA VAL A 65 -1.09 -1.66 11.20
C VAL A 65 -2.22 -2.05 12.13
N ASP A 66 -3.43 -2.24 11.58
CA ASP A 66 -4.52 -2.85 12.33
C ASP A 66 -4.36 -4.36 12.45
N GLY A 67 -3.67 -4.81 13.50
CA GLY A 67 -3.52 -6.23 13.80
C GLY A 67 -4.76 -6.89 14.40
N ASN A 68 -5.89 -6.17 14.57
CA ASN A 68 -7.18 -6.79 14.85
C ASN A 68 -7.94 -7.19 13.59
N HIS A 69 -7.47 -6.80 12.41
CA HIS A 69 -8.04 -7.25 11.15
C HIS A 69 -8.06 -8.80 11.11
N PRO A 70 -9.20 -9.44 10.73
CA PRO A 70 -9.35 -10.90 10.81
C PRO A 70 -8.20 -11.69 10.17
N ASP A 71 -7.75 -11.26 8.98
CA ASP A 71 -6.67 -11.91 8.24
C ASP A 71 -5.25 -11.71 8.81
N LEU A 72 -5.10 -10.85 9.81
CA LEU A 72 -3.80 -10.46 10.39
C LEU A 72 -3.72 -10.77 11.89
N LYS A 73 -4.85 -11.07 12.52
CA LYS A 73 -4.92 -11.30 13.95
C LYS A 73 -3.97 -12.40 14.39
N GLY A 74 -3.09 -12.08 15.34
CA GLY A 74 -2.05 -12.98 15.84
C GLY A 74 -0.73 -12.99 15.03
N ASN A 75 -0.68 -12.34 13.87
CA ASN A 75 0.54 -12.19 13.06
C ASN A 75 1.22 -10.82 13.22
N VAL A 76 0.54 -9.83 13.79
CA VAL A 76 1.08 -8.49 14.03
C VAL A 76 1.58 -8.36 15.47
N LEU A 77 2.88 -8.10 15.62
CA LEU A 77 3.54 -7.81 16.89
C LEU A 77 3.14 -6.42 17.40
N PRO A 78 3.35 -6.08 18.69
CA PRO A 78 2.98 -4.77 19.21
C PRO A 78 3.60 -3.59 18.45
N GLY A 79 4.88 -3.71 18.06
CA GLY A 79 5.59 -2.65 17.34
C GLY A 79 5.61 -1.31 18.06
N LYS A 80 5.97 -0.23 17.34
CA LYS A 80 6.04 1.12 17.91
C LYS A 80 5.51 2.18 16.94
N SER A 81 4.66 3.06 17.44
CA SER A 81 4.25 4.28 16.74
C SER A 81 5.17 5.43 17.12
N PHE A 82 5.90 5.95 16.14
CA PHE A 82 6.67 7.18 16.22
C PHE A 82 5.80 8.43 16.02
N ILE A 83 4.52 8.26 15.69
CA ILE A 83 3.54 9.35 15.56
C ILE A 83 2.99 9.75 16.93
N THR A 84 2.48 8.79 17.71
CA THR A 84 1.77 9.07 18.96
C THR A 84 2.51 8.59 20.20
N GLY A 85 3.63 7.89 20.03
CA GLY A 85 4.16 7.00 21.07
C GLY A 85 3.28 5.76 21.27
N GLY A 86 3.85 4.73 21.90
CA GLY A 86 3.16 3.46 22.18
C GLY A 86 3.17 2.47 21.01
N THR A 87 2.23 1.52 21.02
CA THR A 87 2.11 0.44 20.02
C THR A 87 1.69 0.96 18.63
N ALA A 88 2.22 0.35 17.57
CA ALA A 88 1.77 0.55 16.19
C ALA A 88 0.83 -0.57 15.70
N ASN A 89 0.49 -1.54 16.56
CA ASN A 89 -0.57 -2.51 16.29
C ASN A 89 -1.92 -1.93 16.71
N ARG A 90 -2.49 -1.11 15.84
CA ARG A 90 -3.81 -0.50 16.01
C ARG A 90 -4.29 0.07 14.67
N ALA A 91 -5.61 0.15 14.49
CA ALA A 91 -6.18 1.01 13.47
C ALA A 91 -5.75 2.48 13.68
N TYR A 92 -5.58 3.21 12.59
CA TYR A 92 -5.15 4.60 12.61
C TYR A 92 -6.06 5.49 11.77
N GLY A 93 -7.29 5.65 12.26
CA GLY A 93 -8.34 6.34 11.55
C GLY A 93 -8.67 5.60 10.25
N GLU A 94 -8.73 6.37 9.16
CA GLU A 94 -9.03 5.88 7.81
C GLU A 94 -7.79 5.42 7.04
N ARG A 95 -6.59 5.57 7.61
CA ARG A 95 -5.33 5.17 6.98
C ARG A 95 -5.16 3.65 7.06
N GLU A 96 -5.02 3.02 5.89
CA GLU A 96 -5.04 1.56 5.73
C GLU A 96 -3.82 1.01 4.97
N HIS A 97 -2.82 1.86 4.66
CA HIS A 97 -1.75 1.49 3.74
C HIS A 97 -0.82 0.43 4.35
N GLY A 98 -0.38 0.62 5.58
CA GLY A 98 0.41 -0.33 6.37
C GLY A 98 -0.34 -1.61 6.66
N THR A 99 -1.63 -1.56 7.02
CA THR A 99 -2.49 -2.74 7.17
C THR A 99 -2.53 -3.56 5.89
N ALA A 100 -2.66 -2.90 4.75
CA ALA A 100 -2.65 -3.58 3.47
C ALA A 100 -1.29 -4.19 3.14
N MET A 101 -0.17 -3.46 3.33
CA MET A 101 1.18 -4.00 3.12
C MET A 101 1.41 -5.24 3.99
N ALA A 102 1.06 -5.16 5.27
CA ALA A 102 1.14 -6.28 6.21
C ALA A 102 0.33 -7.48 5.73
N SER A 103 -0.87 -7.27 5.19
CA SER A 103 -1.73 -8.35 4.69
C SER A 103 -1.16 -9.06 3.44
N LEU A 104 -0.49 -8.32 2.55
CA LEU A 104 0.19 -8.88 1.38
C LEU A 104 1.44 -9.69 1.78
N ILE A 105 2.07 -9.32 2.89
CA ILE A 105 3.23 -10.04 3.42
C ILE A 105 2.80 -11.29 4.18
N ALA A 106 2.01 -11.13 5.25
CA ALA A 106 1.75 -12.18 6.24
C ALA A 106 0.28 -12.27 6.66
N GLY A 107 -0.66 -11.86 5.80
CA GLY A 107 -2.06 -12.24 5.98
C GLY A 107 -2.16 -13.77 5.99
N HIS A 108 -2.92 -14.35 6.92
CA HIS A 108 -3.12 -15.80 6.99
C HIS A 108 -4.50 -16.23 6.46
N GLY A 109 -5.42 -15.28 6.36
CA GLY A 109 -6.83 -15.52 6.06
C GLY A 109 -7.64 -15.61 7.35
N HIS A 110 -8.91 -15.97 7.25
CA HIS A 110 -9.73 -16.28 8.42
C HIS A 110 -10.79 -17.34 8.06
N GLY A 111 -11.70 -17.58 8.99
CA GLY A 111 -12.77 -18.56 8.79
C GLY A 111 -12.28 -20.01 8.81
N ALA A 112 -13.06 -20.91 8.20
CA ALA A 112 -12.79 -22.34 8.24
C ALA A 112 -11.50 -22.67 7.46
N ALA A 113 -10.51 -23.23 8.17
CA ALA A 113 -9.19 -23.55 7.63
C ALA A 113 -8.47 -22.34 6.97
N GLU A 114 -8.75 -21.11 7.43
CA GLU A 114 -8.12 -19.88 6.95
C GLU A 114 -8.32 -19.63 5.43
N ASN A 115 -9.43 -20.10 4.87
CA ASN A 115 -9.73 -19.99 3.44
C ASN A 115 -10.38 -18.64 3.07
N ASP A 116 -10.94 -17.93 4.04
CA ASP A 116 -11.63 -16.67 3.81
C ASP A 116 -10.64 -15.49 3.80
N GLY A 117 -11.01 -14.40 3.13
CA GLY A 117 -10.26 -13.13 3.13
C GLY A 117 -8.98 -13.13 2.30
N VAL A 118 -8.05 -12.24 2.64
CA VAL A 118 -6.74 -12.14 1.98
C VAL A 118 -5.67 -12.98 2.69
N LYS A 119 -4.59 -13.30 1.99
CA LYS A 119 -3.44 -14.10 2.48
C LYS A 119 -2.23 -13.52 1.82
N GLY A 120 -1.21 -13.33 2.63
CA GLY A 120 0.08 -12.89 2.20
C GLY A 120 0.85 -14.05 1.59
N LEU A 121 1.92 -13.69 0.90
CA LEU A 121 2.79 -14.69 0.30
C LEU A 121 3.62 -15.46 1.36
N ALA A 122 3.85 -14.88 2.54
CA ALA A 122 4.56 -15.46 3.69
C ALA A 122 3.66 -15.53 4.94
N PRO A 123 2.61 -16.37 4.96
CA PRO A 123 1.55 -16.34 5.96
C PRO A 123 1.99 -16.67 7.39
N ASP A 124 3.14 -17.33 7.60
CA ASP A 124 3.67 -17.64 8.93
C ASP A 124 4.77 -16.67 9.41
N ALA A 125 5.11 -15.66 8.60
CA ALA A 125 5.96 -14.57 9.04
C ALA A 125 5.24 -13.70 10.09
N LYS A 126 6.01 -13.01 10.94
CA LYS A 126 5.47 -12.00 11.86
C LYS A 126 5.70 -10.60 11.33
N ILE A 127 4.71 -9.74 11.49
CA ILE A 127 4.79 -8.32 11.14
C ILE A 127 5.21 -7.54 12.38
N LEU A 128 6.30 -6.79 12.28
CA LEU A 128 6.64 -5.75 13.24
C LEU A 128 6.18 -4.39 12.69
N PRO A 129 5.04 -3.85 13.15
CA PRO A 129 4.59 -2.55 12.66
C PRO A 129 5.45 -1.43 13.26
N VAL A 130 5.93 -0.54 12.40
CA VAL A 130 6.70 0.64 12.80
C VAL A 130 5.98 1.86 12.22
N GLY A 131 5.07 2.39 13.02
CA GLY A 131 4.14 3.44 12.63
C GLY A 131 4.84 4.79 12.53
N ILE A 132 5.01 5.29 11.32
CA ILE A 132 5.52 6.63 11.00
C ILE A 132 4.41 7.44 10.33
N ASP A 133 4.45 8.77 10.46
CA ASP A 133 3.52 9.59 9.70
C ASP A 133 3.93 9.50 8.23
N LEU A 134 3.00 9.37 7.30
CA LEU A 134 3.26 9.41 5.87
C LEU A 134 2.61 10.63 5.21
N GLY A 135 1.90 11.45 5.99
CA GLY A 135 1.06 12.54 5.47
C GLY A 135 -0.16 12.01 4.71
N ASP A 136 -0.82 12.90 3.97
CA ASP A 136 -1.96 12.55 3.10
C ASP A 136 -1.43 12.26 1.68
N SER A 137 -1.28 10.96 1.38
CA SER A 137 -1.21 10.28 0.07
C SER A 137 -0.56 10.98 -1.15
N GLU A 138 0.39 10.27 -1.78
CA GLU A 138 0.98 10.49 -3.12
C GLU A 138 1.95 11.67 -3.33
N LYS A 139 2.42 12.31 -2.26
CA LYS A 139 3.61 13.17 -2.34
C LYS A 139 4.75 12.54 -1.55
N THR A 140 5.97 12.88 -1.96
CA THR A 140 7.13 12.79 -1.07
C THR A 140 6.68 13.25 0.30
N PRO A 141 6.76 12.41 1.34
CA PRO A 141 6.23 12.81 2.61
C PRO A 141 6.94 14.11 3.03
N SER A 142 6.14 15.16 3.16
CA SER A 142 6.62 16.49 3.53
C SER A 142 6.71 16.50 5.05
N PHE A 143 7.84 16.03 5.53
CA PHE A 143 8.13 15.97 6.95
C PHE A 143 8.59 17.34 7.45
N GLY A 144 8.12 17.73 8.63
CA GLY A 144 8.71 18.83 9.40
C GLY A 144 10.22 18.67 9.56
N THR A 145 10.85 19.74 10.04
CA THR A 145 12.28 20.01 9.84
C THR A 145 13.27 19.09 10.56
N GLU A 146 12.88 18.21 11.48
CA GLU A 146 13.85 17.44 12.28
C GLU A 146 13.44 15.96 12.48
N THR A 147 14.38 15.08 12.08
CA THR A 147 14.45 13.61 12.21
C THR A 147 13.34 12.74 11.58
N LYS A 148 13.60 12.44 10.31
CA LYS A 148 12.95 11.47 9.42
C LYS A 148 13.20 10.01 9.87
N TYR A 149 12.62 9.00 9.17
CA TYR A 149 12.48 7.56 9.54
C TYR A 149 13.74 6.78 10.02
N ALA A 150 14.91 7.42 10.15
CA ALA A 150 16.16 6.83 10.61
C ALA A 150 16.02 6.10 11.96
N ASP A 151 15.41 6.73 12.97
CA ASP A 151 15.22 6.11 14.29
C ASP A 151 14.19 4.98 14.27
N ALA A 152 13.17 5.12 13.43
CA ALA A 152 12.20 4.06 13.16
C ALA A 152 12.89 2.84 12.51
N LEU A 153 13.82 3.07 11.57
CA LEU A 153 14.57 2.01 10.92
C LEU A 153 15.53 1.32 11.89
N ARG A 154 16.29 2.08 12.71
CA ARG A 154 17.14 1.50 13.76
C ARG A 154 16.32 0.66 14.74
N TYR A 155 15.17 1.17 15.18
CA TYR A 155 14.25 0.42 16.02
C TYR A 155 13.83 -0.91 15.38
N ALA A 156 13.46 -0.92 14.09
CA ALA A 156 13.09 -2.17 13.41
C ALA A 156 14.21 -3.22 13.45
N VAL A 157 15.44 -2.78 13.19
CA VAL A 157 16.64 -3.62 13.23
C VAL A 157 16.87 -4.16 14.65
N ASP A 158 16.80 -3.29 15.65
CA ASP A 158 17.05 -3.64 17.06
C ASP A 158 15.97 -4.58 17.64
N GLN A 159 14.76 -4.55 17.07
CA GLN A 159 13.69 -5.49 17.39
C GLN A 159 13.80 -6.84 16.63
N GLY A 160 14.89 -7.06 15.89
CA GLY A 160 15.19 -8.34 15.27
C GLY A 160 14.51 -8.59 13.92
N ALA A 161 14.05 -7.53 13.24
CA ALA A 161 13.56 -7.67 11.87
C ALA A 161 14.66 -8.22 10.95
N LYS A 162 14.30 -9.13 10.04
CA LYS A 162 15.21 -9.67 9.01
C LYS A 162 15.00 -9.05 7.64
N VAL A 163 13.82 -8.47 7.46
CA VAL A 163 13.39 -7.74 6.27
C VAL A 163 12.66 -6.48 6.74
N VAL A 164 12.90 -5.35 6.08
CA VAL A 164 12.14 -4.11 6.29
C VAL A 164 11.50 -3.71 4.98
N ASN A 165 10.18 -3.63 4.98
CA ASN A 165 9.38 -3.09 3.89
C ASN A 165 9.19 -1.58 4.08
N MET A 166 9.58 -0.80 3.07
CA MET A 166 9.43 0.67 3.03
C MET A 166 8.63 1.08 1.80
N SER A 167 7.33 1.31 1.98
CA SER A 167 6.40 1.62 0.88
C SER A 167 6.17 3.13 0.72
N PHE A 168 7.23 3.92 0.87
CA PHE A 168 7.24 5.39 0.74
C PHE A 168 8.48 5.84 -0.04
N GLY A 169 8.45 7.06 -0.56
CA GLY A 169 9.57 7.58 -1.34
C GLY A 169 9.62 9.11 -1.46
N GLY A 170 10.83 9.66 -1.52
CA GLY A 170 11.10 11.08 -1.61
C GLY A 170 12.20 11.46 -2.58
N ALA A 171 12.33 12.76 -2.89
CA ALA A 171 13.39 13.26 -3.76
C ALA A 171 14.79 13.23 -3.12
N SER A 172 14.89 13.16 -1.79
CA SER A 172 16.16 13.16 -1.07
C SER A 172 16.07 12.46 0.28
N ILE A 173 17.23 12.12 0.82
CA ILE A 173 17.45 11.44 2.10
C ILE A 173 18.55 12.18 2.88
N SER A 174 18.42 12.30 4.19
CA SER A 174 19.40 12.89 5.11
C SER A 174 20.56 11.94 5.38
N ASP A 175 21.65 12.46 5.92
CA ASP A 175 22.80 11.62 6.28
C ASP A 175 22.49 10.64 7.42
N ASP A 176 21.58 10.98 8.32
CA ASP A 176 21.19 10.07 9.41
C ASP A 176 20.32 8.90 8.93
N GLU A 177 19.50 9.12 7.90
CA GLU A 177 18.76 8.07 7.21
C GLU A 177 19.72 7.16 6.40
N LYS A 178 20.73 7.72 5.72
CA LYS A 178 21.80 6.92 5.08
C LYS A 178 22.54 6.05 6.10
N LYS A 179 22.93 6.62 7.25
CA LYS A 179 23.55 5.87 8.35
C LYS A 179 22.62 4.79 8.91
N ALA A 180 21.31 5.01 8.95
CA ALA A 180 20.36 4.01 9.41
C ALA A 180 20.21 2.85 8.40
N ILE A 181 20.28 3.15 7.10
CA ILE A 181 20.33 2.14 6.04
C ILE A 181 21.62 1.32 6.14
N ASP A 182 22.77 1.97 6.33
CA ASP A 182 24.04 1.28 6.56
C ASP A 182 24.01 0.44 7.85
N TYR A 183 23.40 0.93 8.93
CA TYR A 183 23.20 0.18 10.17
C TYR A 183 22.39 -1.09 9.92
N ALA A 184 21.26 -1.00 9.23
CA ALA A 184 20.46 -2.17 8.88
C ALA A 184 21.25 -3.20 8.06
N ARG A 185 22.04 -2.74 7.09
CA ARG A 185 22.92 -3.60 6.28
C ARG A 185 23.99 -4.31 7.12
N GLN A 186 24.64 -3.59 8.04
CA GLN A 186 25.64 -4.16 8.96
C GLN A 186 25.03 -5.21 9.90
N HIS A 187 23.74 -5.11 10.18
CA HIS A 187 22.98 -6.06 11.00
C HIS A 187 22.27 -7.15 10.18
N ASP A 188 22.68 -7.33 8.92
CA ASP A 188 22.15 -8.35 8.02
C ASP A 188 20.62 -8.27 7.82
N VAL A 189 20.09 -7.05 7.71
CA VAL A 189 18.68 -6.80 7.43
C VAL A 189 18.50 -6.41 5.97
N LEU A 190 17.60 -7.11 5.26
CA LEU A 190 17.28 -6.75 3.88
C LEU A 190 16.26 -5.61 3.85
N LEU A 191 16.63 -4.51 3.20
CA LEU A 191 15.74 -3.37 2.99
C LEU A 191 15.09 -3.47 1.61
N VAL A 192 13.77 -3.31 1.55
CA VAL A 192 12.99 -3.40 0.31
C VAL A 192 12.12 -2.14 0.20
N ALA A 193 12.15 -1.48 -0.96
CA ALA A 193 11.36 -0.27 -1.17
C ALA A 193 10.77 -0.17 -2.59
N GLY A 194 9.58 0.42 -2.68
CA GLY A 194 8.92 0.69 -3.96
C GLY A 194 9.60 1.83 -4.72
N SER A 195 9.73 1.71 -6.04
CA SER A 195 10.41 2.74 -6.87
C SER A 195 9.63 4.06 -6.98
N GLY A 196 8.33 4.05 -6.69
CA GLY A 196 7.42 5.19 -6.73
C GLY A 196 6.45 5.18 -7.92
N ASN A 197 5.42 6.02 -7.85
CA ASN A 197 4.20 5.89 -8.67
C ASN A 197 3.97 7.11 -9.60
N THR A 198 5.02 7.76 -10.08
CA THR A 198 4.94 9.04 -10.82
C THR A 198 5.43 8.98 -12.26
N ALA A 199 5.75 7.79 -12.79
CA ALA A 199 6.28 7.60 -14.16
C ALA A 199 7.52 8.46 -14.49
N VAL A 200 8.46 8.60 -13.56
CA VAL A 200 9.70 9.38 -13.77
C VAL A 200 10.95 8.50 -13.70
N ASP A 201 12.03 8.96 -14.35
CA ASP A 201 13.35 8.32 -14.31
C ASP A 201 14.24 8.81 -13.15
N SER A 202 13.76 9.81 -12.40
CA SER A 202 14.51 10.45 -11.33
C SER A 202 14.57 9.55 -10.08
N PRO A 203 15.75 9.37 -9.45
CA PRO A 203 15.91 8.61 -8.22
C PRO A 203 14.92 9.01 -7.11
N ARG A 204 14.29 8.01 -6.48
CA ARG A 204 13.46 8.19 -5.29
C ARG A 204 14.04 7.42 -4.12
N TYR A 205 14.17 8.07 -2.97
CA TYR A 205 14.78 7.50 -1.77
C TYR A 205 13.69 7.10 -0.76
N PRO A 206 13.83 5.95 -0.05
CA PRO A 206 15.05 5.14 0.06
C PRO A 206 15.32 4.18 -1.08
N ALA A 207 14.39 3.95 -2.02
CA ALA A 207 14.55 2.91 -3.06
C ALA A 207 15.84 3.02 -3.88
N ALA A 208 16.27 4.23 -4.23
CA ALA A 208 17.51 4.46 -4.97
C ALA A 208 18.78 4.51 -4.11
N GLN A 209 18.68 4.32 -2.79
CA GLN A 209 19.85 4.31 -1.91
C GLN A 209 20.63 3.00 -2.06
N PRO A 210 21.96 3.03 -2.23
CA PRO A 210 22.80 1.84 -2.12
C PRO A 210 22.50 1.03 -0.86
N GLY A 211 22.33 -0.28 -1.00
CA GLY A 211 21.96 -1.19 0.08
C GLY A 211 20.45 -1.46 0.20
N VAL A 212 19.61 -0.76 -0.57
CA VAL A 212 18.16 -0.99 -0.63
C VAL A 212 17.80 -1.74 -1.91
N LEU A 213 16.93 -2.74 -1.80
CA LEU A 213 16.38 -3.47 -2.93
C LEU A 213 15.16 -2.73 -3.50
N SER A 214 15.35 -2.06 -4.64
CA SER A 214 14.33 -1.25 -5.31
C SER A 214 13.39 -2.08 -6.18
N VAL A 215 12.07 -1.84 -6.05
CA VAL A 215 11.02 -2.65 -6.67
C VAL A 215 10.05 -1.81 -7.49
N GLY A 216 9.98 -2.07 -8.80
CA GLY A 216 8.95 -1.55 -9.70
C GLY A 216 7.69 -2.43 -9.74
N ALA A 217 6.63 -1.91 -10.35
CA ALA A 217 5.33 -2.58 -10.42
C ALA A 217 5.03 -3.15 -11.82
N VAL A 218 4.48 -4.36 -11.87
CA VAL A 218 3.91 -4.96 -13.08
C VAL A 218 2.44 -5.32 -12.91
N ASP A 219 1.73 -5.40 -14.02
CA ASP A 219 0.37 -5.94 -14.08
C ASP A 219 0.32 -7.47 -14.20
N LYS A 220 -0.90 -8.00 -14.31
CA LYS A 220 -1.17 -9.45 -14.45
C LYS A 220 -0.57 -10.09 -15.71
N ASP A 221 -0.31 -9.27 -16.73
CA ASP A 221 0.28 -9.68 -18.01
C ASP A 221 1.81 -9.46 -17.98
N LEU A 222 2.34 -9.08 -16.80
CA LEU A 222 3.76 -8.84 -16.50
C LEU A 222 4.35 -7.64 -17.23
N HIS A 223 3.50 -6.74 -17.74
CA HIS A 223 3.95 -5.47 -18.27
C HIS A 223 4.18 -4.48 -17.14
N VAL A 224 5.23 -3.67 -17.25
CA VAL A 224 5.49 -2.59 -16.28
C VAL A 224 4.30 -1.65 -16.24
N TRP A 225 3.83 -1.35 -15.03
CA TRP A 225 2.75 -0.41 -14.79
C TRP A 225 3.17 0.99 -15.26
N SER A 226 2.30 1.67 -16.01
CA SER A 226 2.61 2.98 -16.61
C SER A 226 3.02 4.06 -15.61
N ASN A 227 2.62 3.93 -14.35
CA ASN A 227 2.96 4.88 -13.30
C ASN A 227 4.19 4.46 -12.48
N SER A 228 4.74 3.25 -12.70
CA SER A 228 5.96 2.82 -12.02
C SER A 228 7.11 3.74 -12.45
N ASN A 229 7.83 4.30 -11.47
CA ASN A 229 9.10 4.96 -11.76
C ASN A 229 10.10 3.95 -12.32
N TYR A 230 10.98 4.44 -13.19
CA TYR A 230 11.94 3.67 -13.95
C TYR A 230 13.34 4.28 -13.82
N GLY A 231 14.34 3.71 -14.49
CA GLY A 231 15.72 4.17 -14.49
C GLY A 231 16.67 3.16 -13.83
N SER A 232 17.94 3.56 -13.70
CA SER A 232 19.02 2.67 -13.26
C SER A 232 18.87 2.16 -11.82
N SER A 233 18.00 2.78 -11.02
CA SER A 233 17.76 2.37 -9.64
C SER A 233 16.79 1.20 -9.50
N VAL A 234 16.03 0.82 -10.53
CA VAL A 234 15.10 -0.31 -10.45
C VAL A 234 15.87 -1.63 -10.55
N GLN A 235 15.70 -2.51 -9.56
CA GLN A 235 16.41 -3.78 -9.51
C GLN A 235 15.50 -4.98 -9.77
N LEU A 236 14.26 -4.94 -9.33
CA LEU A 236 13.28 -6.00 -9.54
C LEU A 236 11.92 -5.40 -9.86
N THR A 237 11.02 -6.22 -10.39
CA THR A 237 9.60 -5.90 -10.40
C THR A 237 8.78 -6.97 -9.68
N ALA A 238 7.57 -6.60 -9.27
CA ALA A 238 6.60 -7.52 -8.69
C ALA A 238 5.17 -7.05 -9.00
N PRO A 239 4.14 -7.89 -8.78
CA PRO A 239 2.75 -7.50 -8.93
C PRO A 239 2.44 -6.20 -8.19
N GLY A 240 1.85 -5.22 -8.90
CA GLY A 240 1.52 -3.91 -8.34
C GLY A 240 0.30 -3.26 -8.98
N VAL A 241 -0.48 -4.00 -9.76
CA VAL A 241 -1.71 -3.50 -10.41
C VAL A 241 -2.87 -4.43 -10.09
N TYR A 242 -4.01 -3.82 -9.72
CA TYR A 242 -5.23 -4.48 -9.24
C TYR A 242 -4.94 -5.45 -8.10
N ILE A 243 -4.29 -4.94 -7.06
CA ILE A 243 -3.89 -5.73 -5.89
C ILE A 243 -4.96 -5.66 -4.80
N ARG A 244 -5.54 -6.83 -4.52
CA ARG A 244 -6.49 -7.07 -3.42
C ARG A 244 -5.72 -7.25 -2.11
N SER A 245 -6.05 -6.46 -1.09
CA SER A 245 -5.44 -6.47 0.25
C SER A 245 -6.45 -6.12 1.34
N ALA A 246 -6.08 -6.30 2.61
CA ALA A 246 -6.89 -5.86 3.74
C ALA A 246 -7.07 -4.34 3.74
N GLY A 247 -8.25 -3.88 4.14
CA GLY A 247 -8.58 -2.47 4.32
C GLY A 247 -9.02 -2.16 5.75
N VAL A 248 -9.27 -0.88 6.04
CA VAL A 248 -9.78 -0.43 7.35
C VAL A 248 -11.19 0.14 7.24
N GLN A 249 -11.49 0.89 6.18
CA GLN A 249 -12.85 1.43 5.97
C GLN A 249 -13.80 0.36 5.44
N ASP A 250 -13.38 -0.27 4.34
CA ASP A 250 -13.91 -1.52 3.85
C ASP A 250 -12.95 -2.64 4.31
N PRO A 251 -13.44 -3.87 4.58
CA PRO A 251 -12.56 -4.95 5.02
C PRO A 251 -11.48 -5.29 3.97
N TYR A 252 -11.68 -4.90 2.71
CA TYR A 252 -10.73 -5.15 1.62
C TYR A 252 -10.65 -3.98 0.67
N ARG A 253 -9.45 -3.68 0.16
CA ARG A 253 -9.20 -2.65 -0.86
C ARG A 253 -8.68 -3.21 -2.17
N LEU A 254 -8.83 -2.45 -3.26
CA LEU A 254 -8.13 -2.66 -4.54
C LEU A 254 -7.22 -1.46 -4.79
N ALA A 255 -5.92 -1.66 -5.02
CA ALA A 255 -5.08 -0.55 -5.47
C ALA A 255 -4.00 -0.95 -6.47
N ASN A 256 -3.29 0.07 -6.93
CA ASN A 256 -2.12 -0.04 -7.76
C ASN A 256 -0.98 0.72 -7.08
N GLY A 257 0.23 0.15 -7.08
CA GLY A 257 1.36 0.78 -6.43
C GLY A 257 2.62 -0.07 -6.44
N THR A 258 3.76 0.59 -6.52
CA THR A 258 5.07 -0.01 -6.22
C THR A 258 5.18 -0.41 -4.75
N SER A 259 4.36 0.19 -3.87
CA SER A 259 4.14 -0.25 -2.48
C SER A 259 3.73 -1.72 -2.39
N ASP A 260 2.70 -2.11 -3.14
CA ASP A 260 2.20 -3.49 -3.14
C ASP A 260 3.26 -4.46 -3.69
N SER A 261 4.04 -4.01 -4.68
CA SER A 261 5.17 -4.76 -5.23
C SER A 261 6.29 -4.97 -4.21
N ALA A 262 6.66 -3.93 -3.46
CA ALA A 262 7.64 -4.01 -2.38
C ALA A 262 7.18 -4.99 -1.28
N ALA A 263 5.89 -5.02 -0.95
CA ALA A 263 5.34 -5.97 0.00
C ALA A 263 5.49 -7.43 -0.47
N TYR A 264 5.20 -7.73 -1.74
CA TYR A 264 5.42 -9.07 -2.28
C TYR A 264 6.91 -9.48 -2.32
N VAL A 265 7.81 -8.55 -2.64
CA VAL A 265 9.27 -8.82 -2.57
C VAL A 265 9.71 -9.06 -1.13
N SER A 266 9.20 -8.29 -0.17
CA SER A 266 9.47 -8.48 1.27
C SER A 266 8.98 -9.84 1.76
N ALA A 267 7.82 -10.29 1.30
CA ALA A 267 7.28 -11.61 1.59
C ALA A 267 8.13 -12.73 0.97
N ALA A 268 8.54 -12.58 -0.29
CA ALA A 268 9.46 -13.51 -0.94
C ALA A 268 10.81 -13.60 -0.20
N ALA A 269 11.33 -12.48 0.27
CA ALA A 269 12.52 -12.45 1.12
C ALA A 269 12.30 -13.18 2.46
N ALA A 270 11.15 -13.03 3.10
CA ALA A 270 10.83 -13.74 4.33
C ALA A 270 10.75 -15.27 4.11
N LEU A 271 10.13 -15.71 3.02
CA LEU A 271 10.12 -17.12 2.62
C LEU A 271 11.55 -17.67 2.46
N LEU A 272 12.42 -16.92 1.78
CA LEU A 272 13.81 -17.30 1.55
C LEU A 272 14.63 -17.31 2.84
N ARG A 273 14.46 -16.32 3.72
CA ARG A 273 15.13 -16.27 5.04
C ARG A 273 14.72 -17.43 5.94
N SER A 274 13.45 -17.85 5.87
CA SER A 274 12.96 -19.02 6.62
C SER A 274 13.60 -20.32 6.13
N LYS A 275 13.75 -20.47 4.80
CA LYS A 275 14.36 -21.66 4.19
C LYS A 275 15.89 -21.68 4.27
N PHE A 276 16.53 -20.52 4.16
CA PHE A 276 17.97 -20.34 4.08
C PHE A 276 18.45 -19.38 5.18
N PRO A 277 18.36 -19.77 6.46
CA PRO A 277 18.64 -18.88 7.59
C PRO A 277 20.10 -18.38 7.64
N ASP A 278 21.03 -19.13 7.03
CA ASP A 278 22.46 -18.80 7.03
C ASP A 278 22.87 -17.84 5.88
N LEU A 279 21.96 -17.55 4.94
CA LEU A 279 22.26 -16.60 3.87
C LEU A 279 22.08 -15.16 4.35
N THR A 280 23.07 -14.35 4.00
CA THR A 280 23.04 -12.89 4.22
C THR A 280 21.97 -12.19 3.37
N ALA A 281 21.61 -10.96 3.72
CA ALA A 281 20.65 -10.11 3.02
C ALA A 281 20.99 -9.98 1.54
N GLY A 282 22.27 -9.73 1.23
CA GLY A 282 22.74 -9.64 -0.14
C GLY A 282 22.63 -10.96 -0.90
N GLN A 283 22.89 -12.10 -0.25
CA GLN A 283 22.72 -13.42 -0.87
C GLN A 283 21.25 -13.77 -1.09
N ILE A 284 20.33 -13.35 -0.22
CA ILE A 284 18.88 -13.43 -0.45
C ILE A 284 18.48 -12.58 -1.67
N ALA A 285 18.96 -11.33 -1.74
CA ALA A 285 18.73 -10.46 -2.90
C ALA A 285 19.30 -11.06 -4.20
N ASN A 286 20.47 -11.71 -4.12
CA ASN A 286 21.08 -12.42 -5.26
C ASN A 286 20.17 -13.55 -5.76
N ARG A 287 19.56 -14.34 -4.87
CA ARG A 287 18.60 -15.39 -5.28
C ARG A 287 17.37 -14.80 -5.97
N LEU A 288 16.82 -13.71 -5.45
CA LEU A 288 15.68 -13.01 -6.06
C LEU A 288 16.04 -12.52 -7.47
N VAL A 289 17.19 -11.84 -7.62
CA VAL A 289 17.69 -11.32 -8.90
C VAL A 289 18.02 -12.43 -9.91
N LYS A 290 18.73 -13.48 -9.51
CA LYS A 290 19.16 -14.56 -10.41
C LYS A 290 18.01 -15.45 -10.90
N THR A 291 16.88 -15.43 -10.21
CA THR A 291 15.70 -16.20 -10.60
C THR A 291 14.58 -15.36 -11.18
N ALA A 292 14.76 -14.03 -11.22
CA ALA A 292 13.82 -13.12 -11.84
C ALA A 292 13.58 -13.49 -13.33
N GLY A 293 12.39 -13.19 -13.81
CA GLY A 293 11.99 -13.44 -15.19
C GLY A 293 11.62 -12.18 -15.95
N LEU A 294 11.58 -12.29 -17.27
CA LEU A 294 11.00 -11.28 -18.16
C LEU A 294 9.81 -11.89 -18.89
N PRO A 295 8.84 -11.08 -19.32
CA PRO A 295 7.77 -11.56 -20.18
C PRO A 295 8.37 -12.06 -21.50
N GLU A 296 7.66 -12.96 -22.18
CA GLU A 296 8.16 -13.68 -23.35
C GLU A 296 8.67 -12.73 -24.44
N ASP A 297 7.95 -11.63 -24.68
CA ASP A 297 8.27 -10.59 -25.66
C ASP A 297 9.44 -9.67 -25.22
N LYS A 298 9.98 -9.86 -24.01
CA LYS A 298 11.09 -9.07 -23.44
C LYS A 298 12.33 -9.89 -23.08
N LYS A 299 12.37 -11.20 -23.36
CA LYS A 299 13.53 -12.08 -23.03
C LYS A 299 14.89 -11.63 -23.58
N GLY A 300 14.92 -10.77 -24.60
CA GLY A 300 16.15 -10.25 -25.20
C GLY A 300 16.70 -8.96 -24.60
N LEU A 301 16.06 -8.39 -23.56
CA LEU A 301 16.54 -7.16 -22.94
C LEU A 301 17.92 -7.36 -22.29
N LYS A 302 18.76 -6.33 -22.38
CA LYS A 302 20.00 -6.25 -21.60
C LYS A 302 19.64 -5.96 -20.15
N LEU A 303 20.14 -6.78 -19.23
CA LEU A 303 19.89 -6.63 -17.80
C LEU A 303 21.09 -6.00 -17.06
N PRO A 304 20.84 -5.17 -16.03
CA PRO A 304 19.53 -4.68 -15.62
C PRO A 304 18.93 -3.69 -16.64
N ASP A 305 17.63 -3.81 -16.88
CA ASP A 305 16.83 -2.91 -17.74
C ASP A 305 16.23 -1.76 -16.91
N ALA A 306 16.01 -0.59 -17.52
CA ALA A 306 15.52 0.58 -16.80
C ALA A 306 14.09 0.42 -16.23
N HIS A 307 13.25 -0.43 -16.81
CA HIS A 307 11.87 -0.64 -16.36
C HIS A 307 11.74 -1.94 -15.56
N TYR A 308 12.40 -3.00 -16.01
CA TYR A 308 12.30 -4.31 -15.39
C TYR A 308 13.36 -4.59 -14.32
N GLY A 309 14.44 -3.80 -14.25
CA GLY A 309 15.62 -4.17 -13.48
C GLY A 309 16.15 -5.51 -13.99
N TYR A 310 16.29 -6.50 -13.10
CA TYR A 310 16.62 -7.89 -13.45
C TYR A 310 15.40 -8.73 -13.84
N GLY A 311 14.19 -8.20 -13.68
CA GLY A 311 12.93 -8.85 -14.02
C GLY A 311 11.95 -8.96 -12.84
N PHE A 312 10.79 -9.56 -13.11
CA PHE A 312 9.79 -9.83 -12.09
C PHE A 312 10.21 -11.01 -11.20
N ILE A 313 9.85 -10.96 -9.92
CA ILE A 313 10.20 -12.03 -8.97
C ILE A 313 9.53 -13.37 -9.31
N LYS A 314 10.25 -14.47 -9.07
CA LYS A 314 9.75 -15.85 -9.16
C LYS A 314 10.02 -16.59 -7.84
N PRO A 315 9.21 -16.38 -6.78
CA PRO A 315 9.52 -16.86 -5.44
C PRO A 315 9.72 -18.37 -5.36
N TYR A 316 8.90 -19.17 -6.06
CA TYR A 316 9.09 -20.63 -6.13
C TYR A 316 10.44 -21.03 -6.73
N SER A 317 10.86 -20.37 -7.83
CA SER A 317 12.19 -20.59 -8.41
C SER A 317 13.32 -20.17 -7.47
N ALA A 318 13.17 -19.03 -6.79
CA ALA A 318 14.13 -18.55 -5.80
C ALA A 318 14.30 -19.53 -4.62
N LEU A 319 13.21 -20.19 -4.22
CA LEU A 319 13.19 -21.20 -3.15
C LEU A 319 13.79 -22.54 -3.56
N THR A 320 13.62 -22.96 -4.82
CA THR A 320 13.86 -24.36 -5.23
C THR A 320 15.09 -24.58 -6.09
N LYS A 321 15.52 -23.59 -6.87
CA LYS A 321 16.70 -23.73 -7.73
C LYS A 321 17.99 -23.71 -6.90
N ASP A 322 18.96 -24.49 -7.33
CA ASP A 322 20.33 -24.35 -6.82
C ASP A 322 20.96 -23.09 -7.43
N ILE A 323 21.22 -22.10 -6.58
CA ILE A 323 21.77 -20.80 -6.96
C ILE A 323 22.97 -20.57 -6.05
N PRO A 324 24.19 -20.40 -6.61
CA PRO A 324 25.36 -20.06 -5.82
C PRO A 324 25.10 -18.84 -4.97
N ALA A 325 25.48 -18.89 -3.69
CA ALA A 325 25.17 -17.83 -2.74
C ALA A 325 25.66 -16.45 -3.24
N GLY A 326 26.86 -16.41 -3.85
CA GLY A 326 27.49 -15.19 -4.32
C GLY A 326 28.18 -14.42 -3.18
N SER A 327 28.54 -13.17 -3.44
CA SER A 327 29.13 -12.29 -2.42
C SER A 327 28.13 -12.02 -1.29
N PRO A 328 28.59 -11.73 -0.05
CA PRO A 328 27.70 -11.36 1.06
C PRO A 328 26.79 -10.16 0.76
N ASN A 329 27.25 -9.21 -0.06
CA ASN A 329 26.44 -8.06 -0.49
C ASN A 329 25.53 -8.36 -1.69
N GLY A 330 25.76 -9.47 -2.41
CA GLY A 330 25.01 -9.82 -3.61
C GLY A 330 24.92 -8.66 -4.61
N PRO A 331 23.73 -8.35 -5.16
CA PRO A 331 23.53 -7.22 -6.07
C PRO A 331 23.32 -5.88 -5.34
N LEU A 332 23.39 -5.84 -4.01
CA LEU A 332 23.19 -4.61 -3.24
C LEU A 332 24.48 -3.78 -3.28
N GLU A 333 24.39 -2.59 -3.85
CA GLU A 333 25.51 -1.66 -3.89
C GLU A 333 25.92 -1.22 -2.47
N VAL A 334 27.22 -1.08 -2.23
CA VAL A 334 27.76 -0.59 -0.96
C VAL A 334 28.42 0.76 -1.19
N ALA A 335 27.97 1.78 -0.44
CA ALA A 335 28.62 3.08 -0.44
C ALA A 335 30.05 2.94 0.13
N GLY A 336 31.07 3.10 -0.72
CA GLY A 336 32.49 3.09 -0.33
C GLY A 336 33.33 1.94 -0.90
N ASP A 337 32.73 0.91 -1.49
CA ASP A 337 33.49 -0.08 -2.27
C ASP A 337 33.78 0.48 -3.65
N GLY A 338 34.95 1.11 -3.81
CA GLY A 338 35.48 1.67 -5.05
C GLY A 338 35.72 0.66 -6.18
N SER A 339 35.02 -0.47 -6.22
CA SER A 339 34.95 -1.35 -7.38
C SER A 339 33.80 -0.92 -8.28
N SER A 340 33.93 0.29 -8.84
CA SER A 340 33.34 0.54 -10.14
C SER A 340 33.91 -0.51 -11.09
N SER A 341 33.05 -1.38 -11.61
CA SER A 341 33.40 -2.22 -12.75
C SER A 341 33.92 -1.29 -13.84
N LYS A 342 35.24 -1.31 -14.05
CA LYS A 342 35.91 -0.57 -15.11
C LYS A 342 35.25 -0.93 -16.44
N SER A 343 34.39 -0.04 -16.94
CA SER A 343 34.11 0.00 -18.37
C SER A 343 35.40 0.48 -19.03
N SER A 344 36.08 -0.43 -19.71
CA SER A 344 37.24 -0.12 -20.54
C SER A 344 36.85 0.90 -21.62
N GLN A 345 37.29 2.15 -21.46
CA GLN A 345 37.46 3.06 -22.59
C GLN A 345 38.97 3.31 -22.73
N GLY A 346 39.49 2.94 -23.91
CA GLY A 346 40.84 3.27 -24.36
C GLY A 346 40.99 4.76 -24.68
N PRO A 347 42.23 5.22 -24.89
CA PRO A 347 42.66 6.54 -24.43
C PRO A 347 42.62 7.65 -25.48
N GLY A 348 42.43 8.88 -25.00
CA GLY A 348 43.08 10.07 -25.53
C GLY A 348 42.16 11.05 -26.28
N ALA A 349 41.93 12.23 -25.69
CA ALA A 349 42.20 13.53 -26.29
C ALA A 349 41.80 14.67 -25.34
N ASP A 350 42.83 15.35 -24.83
CA ASP A 350 42.97 16.77 -24.55
C ASP A 350 41.79 17.61 -24.04
N LEU A 351 42.03 18.17 -22.85
CA LEU A 351 41.31 19.28 -22.25
C LEU A 351 41.46 20.55 -23.11
N GLN A 352 40.35 21.04 -23.66
CA GLN A 352 40.19 22.47 -23.96
C GLN A 352 38.96 23.03 -23.27
N GLN A 353 39.24 24.03 -22.44
CA GLN A 353 38.31 24.90 -21.74
C GLN A 353 37.53 25.75 -22.76
N ALA A 354 36.20 25.65 -22.78
CA ALA A 354 35.35 26.57 -23.53
C ALA A 354 34.26 27.16 -22.63
N LYS A 355 34.32 28.49 -22.49
CA LYS A 355 33.33 29.37 -21.83
C LYS A 355 31.92 29.09 -22.35
N ILE A 356 30.96 28.86 -21.45
CA ILE A 356 29.54 28.91 -21.79
C ILE A 356 29.05 30.35 -21.61
N LYS A 357 28.48 30.87 -22.70
CA LYS A 357 27.83 32.17 -22.84
C LYS A 357 26.35 31.95 -22.55
N GLU A 358 25.80 32.63 -21.54
CA GLU A 358 24.35 32.64 -21.29
C GLU A 358 23.59 33.20 -22.52
N LYS A 359 22.54 32.49 -22.94
CA LYS A 359 21.47 33.05 -23.76
C LYS A 359 20.14 32.79 -23.05
N GLY A 360 19.62 33.83 -22.39
CA GLY A 360 18.27 33.86 -21.88
C GLY A 360 17.23 33.82 -23.01
N MET A 361 16.14 33.11 -22.78
CA MET A 361 14.98 33.04 -23.67
C MET A 361 14.14 34.32 -23.53
N SER A 362 13.68 34.87 -24.66
CA SER A 362 12.96 36.14 -24.69
C SER A 362 11.55 36.01 -24.08
N VAL A 363 11.17 37.05 -23.33
CA VAL A 363 9.86 37.20 -22.64
C VAL A 363 8.65 37.00 -23.56
N GLY A 364 8.81 37.18 -24.88
CA GLY A 364 7.75 36.94 -25.87
C GLY A 364 7.34 35.47 -26.04
N ALA A 365 8.24 34.52 -25.79
CA ALA A 365 7.93 33.08 -25.89
C ALA A 365 7.08 32.57 -24.71
N VAL A 366 7.24 33.19 -23.54
CA VAL A 366 6.47 32.85 -22.33
C VAL A 366 5.03 33.38 -22.42
N ILE A 367 4.82 34.54 -23.06
CA ILE A 367 3.48 35.14 -23.23
C ILE A 367 2.65 34.38 -24.29
N GLY A 368 3.29 33.82 -25.33
CA GLY A 368 2.60 33.04 -26.37
C GLY A 368 2.00 31.72 -25.87
N LEU A 369 2.66 31.04 -24.93
CA LEU A 369 2.17 29.77 -24.37
C LEU A 369 1.02 29.96 -23.38
N ALA A 370 0.97 31.09 -22.66
CA ALA A 370 -0.12 31.39 -21.73
C ALA A 370 -1.43 31.76 -22.46
N ALA A 371 -1.36 32.47 -23.59
CA ALA A 371 -2.56 32.86 -24.35
C ALA A 371 -3.21 31.66 -25.09
N GLY A 372 -2.41 30.72 -25.60
CA GLY A 372 -2.92 29.52 -26.26
C GLY A 372 -3.69 28.58 -25.33
N GLY A 373 -3.21 28.42 -24.08
CA GLY A 373 -3.85 27.58 -23.07
C GLY A 373 -5.25 28.08 -22.65
N VAL A 374 -5.43 29.40 -22.55
CA VAL A 374 -6.72 30.01 -22.15
C VAL A 374 -7.79 29.83 -23.23
N VAL A 375 -7.42 29.93 -24.51
CA VAL A 375 -8.36 29.75 -25.63
C VAL A 375 -8.80 28.28 -25.73
N VAL A 376 -7.87 27.33 -25.59
CA VAL A 376 -8.21 25.90 -25.61
C VAL A 376 -9.10 25.53 -24.43
N PHE A 377 -8.82 26.06 -23.24
CA PHE A 377 -9.66 25.83 -22.06
C PHE A 377 -11.07 26.40 -22.23
N ALA A 378 -11.20 27.61 -22.77
CA ALA A 378 -12.51 28.23 -23.03
C ALA A 378 -13.35 27.43 -24.03
N LEU A 379 -12.73 26.88 -25.08
CA LEU A 379 -13.41 26.03 -26.07
C LEU A 379 -13.90 24.72 -25.46
N ILE A 380 -13.12 24.10 -24.57
CA ILE A 380 -13.52 22.88 -23.84
C ILE A 380 -14.71 23.15 -22.92
N VAL A 381 -14.71 24.28 -22.19
CA VAL A 381 -15.83 24.66 -21.31
C VAL A 381 -17.11 24.92 -22.11
N VAL A 382 -17.02 25.61 -23.26
CA VAL A 382 -18.17 25.86 -24.14
C VAL A 382 -18.73 24.54 -24.69
N ALA A 383 -17.87 23.62 -25.15
CA ALA A 383 -18.29 22.31 -25.64
C ALA A 383 -19.02 21.51 -24.55
N PHE A 384 -18.51 21.53 -23.31
CA PHE A 384 -19.13 20.86 -22.17
C PHE A 384 -20.51 21.43 -21.83
N LEU A 385 -20.68 22.76 -21.86
CA LEU A 385 -21.97 23.40 -21.60
C LEU A 385 -23.02 23.12 -22.68
N VAL A 386 -22.61 23.06 -23.96
CA VAL A 386 -23.51 22.71 -25.08
C VAL A 386 -23.96 21.25 -24.98
N LEU A 387 -23.06 20.33 -24.66
CA LEU A 387 -23.37 18.91 -24.47
C LEU A 387 -24.34 18.70 -23.28
N ARG A 388 -24.15 19.43 -22.18
CA ARG A 388 -25.04 19.38 -21.02
C ARG A 388 -26.44 19.93 -21.30
N LYS A 389 -26.56 20.95 -22.17
CA LYS A 389 -27.85 21.51 -22.61
C LYS A 389 -28.61 20.55 -23.53
N LYS A 390 -27.91 19.76 -24.35
CA LYS A 390 -28.52 18.76 -25.24
C LYS A 390 -29.10 17.57 -24.45
N ASN A 391 -28.43 17.13 -23.39
CA ASN A 391 -28.94 16.05 -22.53
C ASN A 391 -30.12 16.44 -21.63
N ARG A 392 -30.37 17.74 -21.42
CA ARG A 392 -31.57 18.22 -20.68
C ARG A 392 -32.84 18.30 -21.55
N ARG A 393 -32.74 18.11 -22.87
CA ARG A 393 -33.90 18.12 -23.78
C ARG A 393 -34.57 16.74 -23.94
N ASN A 394 -33.96 15.67 -23.44
CA ASN A 394 -34.45 14.29 -23.57
C ASN A 394 -34.85 13.68 -22.22
N GLY A 395 -35.57 14.45 -21.39
CA GLY A 395 -36.26 13.89 -20.22
C GLY A 395 -37.61 13.28 -20.62
N PRO A 396 -38.09 12.21 -19.95
CA PRO A 396 -39.41 11.64 -20.20
C PRO A 396 -40.52 12.65 -19.85
N PRO A 397 -41.69 12.61 -20.55
CA PRO A 397 -42.73 13.62 -20.38
C PRO A 397 -43.41 13.53 -19.00
N PRO A 398 -43.86 14.65 -18.40
CA PRO A 398 -44.69 14.65 -17.19
C PRO A 398 -46.12 14.23 -17.52
N GLY A 399 -46.68 13.33 -16.71
CA GLY A 399 -48.09 12.95 -16.76
C GLY A 399 -49.01 14.04 -16.21
N ASP A 400 -50.19 14.11 -16.82
CA ASP A 400 -51.22 15.14 -16.69
C ASP A 400 -51.74 15.42 -15.28
N ALA A 401 -52.06 16.70 -15.07
CA ALA A 401 -52.92 17.20 -14.00
C ALA A 401 -54.34 17.43 -14.54
N GLY A 402 -55.34 16.99 -13.77
CA GLY A 402 -56.72 17.48 -13.82
C GLY A 402 -57.38 17.11 -12.49
N GLY A 403 -58.13 17.95 -11.78
CA GLY A 403 -58.69 19.27 -12.06
C GLY A 403 -60.08 19.34 -11.43
N PHE A 404 -60.27 20.29 -10.51
CA PHE A 404 -61.54 20.90 -10.03
C PHE A 404 -62.35 20.23 -8.90
N GLY A 405 -62.74 21.07 -7.92
CA GLY A 405 -63.79 20.78 -6.93
C GLY A 405 -63.74 21.68 -5.69
N GLU A 406 -64.61 22.67 -5.64
CA GLU A 406 -64.66 23.83 -4.73
C GLU A 406 -65.53 23.60 -3.47
N SER A 407 -65.31 24.44 -2.44
CA SER A 407 -66.25 24.93 -1.39
C SER A 407 -66.43 24.20 -0.03
N GLY A 408 -66.25 24.98 1.05
CA GLY A 408 -67.30 25.14 2.07
C GLY A 408 -67.10 24.64 3.52
N ARG A 409 -66.95 25.61 4.46
CA ARG A 409 -67.35 25.62 5.90
C ARG A 409 -66.57 24.77 6.95
N GLY A 410 -66.08 25.43 8.00
CA GLY A 410 -65.72 24.82 9.31
C GLY A 410 -66.94 24.70 10.25
N PRO A 411 -66.80 24.70 11.60
CA PRO A 411 -65.68 24.31 12.47
C PRO A 411 -66.08 23.17 13.45
N ASN A 412 -65.12 22.40 13.99
CA ASN A 412 -65.19 21.76 15.32
C ASN A 412 -63.90 20.97 15.60
N GLY A 413 -63.26 21.22 16.76
CA GLY A 413 -62.19 20.38 17.33
C GLY A 413 -62.72 19.04 17.87
N PRO A 414 -61.89 18.18 18.50
CA PRO A 414 -60.85 18.55 19.47
C PRO A 414 -59.45 17.94 19.22
N GLY A 415 -58.46 18.47 19.93
CA GLY A 415 -57.04 18.12 19.85
C GLY A 415 -56.54 16.98 20.77
N PHE A 416 -55.24 17.08 21.09
CA PHE A 416 -54.28 16.14 21.72
C PHE A 416 -53.51 15.25 20.71
N ALA A 417 -52.17 15.12 20.72
CA ALA A 417 -51.07 15.76 21.45
C ALA A 417 -49.73 15.49 20.72
N PRO A 418 -48.73 16.39 20.74
CA PRO A 418 -47.36 16.09 20.32
C PRO A 418 -46.53 15.45 21.46
N GLN A 419 -45.69 14.46 21.12
CA GLN A 419 -44.77 13.80 22.04
C GLN A 419 -43.61 14.71 22.50
N PRO A 420 -43.12 14.56 23.75
CA PRO A 420 -42.12 15.44 24.35
C PRO A 420 -40.67 15.13 23.92
N PRO A 421 -39.77 16.14 23.94
CA PRO A 421 -38.34 15.95 23.73
C PRO A 421 -37.62 15.36 24.95
N ASN A 422 -36.63 14.52 24.65
CA ASN A 422 -35.79 13.76 25.56
C ASN A 422 -34.84 14.66 26.38
N PRO A 423 -34.83 14.60 27.73
CA PRO A 423 -33.99 15.47 28.56
C PRO A 423 -32.73 14.75 29.07
N TYR A 424 -31.64 14.75 28.29
CA TYR A 424 -30.28 14.53 28.81
C TYR A 424 -29.25 15.31 27.97
N GLN A 425 -29.15 16.61 28.24
CA GLN A 425 -27.95 17.41 27.98
C GLN A 425 -27.53 18.02 29.31
N GLN A 426 -26.47 17.48 29.92
CA GLN A 426 -25.78 18.16 31.02
C GLN A 426 -24.51 18.81 30.44
N GLN A 427 -24.44 20.13 30.58
CA GLN A 427 -23.19 20.89 30.44
C GLN A 427 -22.23 20.56 31.59
N PRO A 428 -20.90 20.61 31.37
CA PRO A 428 -19.92 20.42 32.43
C PRO A 428 -19.88 21.64 33.38
N GLY A 429 -20.21 21.39 34.65
CA GLY A 429 -20.04 22.35 35.74
C GLY A 429 -18.58 22.48 36.18
N SER A 430 -18.22 23.68 36.60
CA SER A 430 -16.93 24.10 37.15
C SER A 430 -16.55 23.37 38.43
N TYR A 431 -15.29 22.93 38.51
CA TYR A 431 -14.69 22.30 39.69
C TYR A 431 -14.45 23.32 40.82
N PRO A 432 -14.69 22.97 42.10
CA PRO A 432 -14.22 23.76 43.23
C PRO A 432 -12.72 23.53 43.49
N SER A 433 -12.05 24.61 43.89
CA SER A 433 -10.63 24.68 44.28
C SER A 433 -10.32 23.82 45.51
N GLY A 434 -9.23 23.05 45.44
CA GLY A 434 -8.71 22.24 46.55
C GLY A 434 -8.02 23.07 47.65
N PRO A 435 -7.92 22.53 48.87
CA PRO A 435 -7.34 23.23 50.03
C PRO A 435 -5.80 23.35 49.98
N PRO A 436 -5.21 24.34 50.70
CA PRO A 436 -3.79 24.70 50.59
C PRO A 436 -2.84 23.68 51.23
N VAL A 437 -1.70 23.48 50.56
CA VAL A 437 -0.57 22.63 50.99
C VAL A 437 0.31 23.41 51.98
N GLN A 438 0.56 22.83 53.16
CA GLN A 438 1.54 23.32 54.13
C GLN A 438 2.99 22.98 53.69
N PRO A 439 3.99 23.85 53.94
CA PRO A 439 5.39 23.56 53.64
C PRO A 439 6.03 22.64 54.69
N PRO A 440 7.02 21.80 54.31
CA PRO A 440 7.73 20.94 55.26
C PRO A 440 8.65 21.75 56.18
N GLY A 441 8.49 21.51 57.48
CA GLY A 441 9.39 21.98 58.53
C GLY A 441 10.69 21.16 58.60
N ARG A 442 11.70 21.84 59.14
CA ARG A 442 13.09 21.49 59.43
C ARG A 442 13.39 20.07 59.89
#